data_AF-A0A347UIZ4-F1
#
_entry.id   AF-A0A347UIZ4-F1
#
_cell.length_a   1.000
_cell.length_b   1.000
_cell.length_c   1.000
_cell.angle_alpha   90.00
_cell.angle_beta   90.00
_cell.angle_gamma   90.00
#
_symmetry.space_group_name_H-M   'P 1'
#
loop_
_entity.id
_entity.type
_entity.pdbx_description
1 polymer ?
#
loop_
_entity_poly.entity_id
_entity_poly.type
_entity_poly.pdbx_seq_one_letter_code
_entity_poly.pdbx_strand_id
1 'polypeptide(L)'
;MTISKDLFLAILSMDSYNRGYGAGIELSDAVDTQIGGAKISKTSEQIAEMSAEAQAAGFYAIAYDVDGSGPSGLADKTVVPNQTSRAGLTPPLT
;
A
#
# COMPACT_ATOMS: atom_id res chain seq x y z
N MET A 1 19.23 7.08 15.85
CA MET A 1 17.95 7.80 15.98
C MET A 1 16.88 6.89 15.38
N THR A 2 15.85 6.56 16.15
CA THR A 2 14.72 5.77 15.64
C THR A 2 13.65 6.77 15.19
N ILE A 3 13.20 6.67 13.94
CA ILE A 3 12.08 7.47 13.43
C ILE A 3 10.82 7.18 14.27
N SER A 4 9.88 8.13 14.39
CA SER A 4 8.64 7.84 15.10
C SER A 4 7.76 6.86 14.30
N LYS A 5 6.98 6.04 15.01
CA LYS A 5 6.01 5.11 14.40
C LYS A 5 5.08 5.85 13.43
N ASP A 6 4.53 6.98 13.86
CA ASP A 6 3.53 7.72 13.08
C ASP A 6 4.15 8.33 11.82
N LEU A 7 5.39 8.84 11.90
CA LEU A 7 6.08 9.36 10.73
C LEU A 7 6.40 8.24 9.73
N PHE A 8 6.80 7.07 10.21
CA PHE A 8 7.04 5.91 9.35
C PHE A 8 5.76 5.44 8.65
N LEU A 9 4.63 5.35 9.35
CA LEU A 9 3.34 5.01 8.75
C LEU A 9 2.87 6.07 7.75
N ALA A 10 3.11 7.35 8.02
CA ALA A 10 2.79 8.43 7.08
C ALA A 10 3.59 8.29 5.78
N ILE A 11 4.88 7.96 5.86
CA ILE A 11 5.73 7.72 4.69
C ILE A 11 5.22 6.53 3.89
N LEU A 12 4.93 5.39 4.53
CA LEU A 12 4.40 4.21 3.84
C LEU A 12 3.02 4.48 3.21
N SER A 13 2.19 5.30 3.84
CA SER A 13 0.91 5.71 3.29
C SER A 13 1.08 6.57 2.02
N MET A 14 2.02 7.52 2.03
CA MET A 14 2.35 8.32 0.84
C MET A 14 2.94 7.47 -0.29
N ASP A 15 3.82 6.52 0.04
CA ASP A 15 4.38 5.59 -0.94
C ASP A 15 3.29 4.73 -1.58
N SER A 16 2.37 4.17 -0.77
CA SER A 16 1.24 3.37 -1.27
C SER A 16 0.30 4.17 -2.18
N TYR A 17 0.07 5.45 -1.87
CA TYR A 17 -0.77 6.33 -2.69
C TYR A 17 -0.16 6.58 -4.06
N ASN A 18 1.17 6.72 -4.12
CA ASN A 18 1.91 6.95 -5.35
C ASN A 18 2.12 5.69 -6.19
N ARG A 19 1.61 4.52 -5.77
CA ARG A 19 1.79 3.23 -6.45
C ARG A 19 0.49 2.61 -6.99
N GLY A 20 -0.66 3.02 -6.45
CA GLY A 20 -1.93 2.45 -6.89
C GLY A 20 -2.45 2.97 -8.24
N TYR A 21 -3.70 2.63 -8.55
CA TYR A 21 -4.34 2.98 -9.82
C TYR A 21 -4.36 4.51 -10.04
N GLY A 22 -3.60 4.98 -11.04
CA GLY A 22 -3.47 6.41 -11.34
C GLY A 22 -2.28 7.10 -10.66
N ALA A 23 -1.25 6.34 -10.28
CA ALA A 23 0.02 6.85 -9.83
C ALA A 23 0.56 7.96 -10.77
N GLY A 24 0.87 9.12 -10.20
CA GLY A 24 1.48 10.23 -10.95
C GLY A 24 2.98 10.06 -11.22
N ILE A 25 3.58 8.99 -10.70
CA ILE A 25 5.00 8.65 -10.80
C ILE A 25 5.10 7.14 -11.00
N GLU A 26 5.91 6.69 -11.94
CA GLU A 26 6.17 5.26 -12.12
C GLU A 26 7.14 4.76 -11.04
N LEU A 27 6.63 3.93 -10.14
CA LEU A 27 7.40 3.25 -9.10
C LEU A 27 7.26 1.73 -9.26
N SER A 28 8.34 1.00 -8.99
CA SER A 28 8.33 -0.48 -9.09
C SER A 28 7.57 -1.11 -7.94
N ASP A 29 6.47 -1.79 -8.23
CA ASP A 29 5.69 -2.56 -7.26
C ASP A 29 6.17 -4.02 -7.13
N ALA A 30 7.37 -4.31 -7.61
CA ALA A 30 7.99 -5.61 -7.44
C ALA A 30 8.15 -5.95 -5.95
N VAL A 31 7.87 -7.21 -5.62
CA VAL A 31 8.20 -7.78 -4.30
C VAL A 31 9.68 -7.59 -4.04
N ASP A 32 10.03 -7.38 -2.78
CA ASP A 32 11.37 -7.04 -2.28
C ASP A 32 11.88 -5.65 -2.66
N THR A 33 11.08 -4.80 -3.32
CA THR A 33 11.43 -3.37 -3.44
C THR A 33 11.52 -2.74 -2.05
N GLN A 34 12.64 -2.07 -1.77
CA GLN A 34 12.94 -1.50 -0.45
C GLN A 34 12.52 -0.04 -0.35
N ILE A 35 11.81 0.30 0.72
CA ILE A 35 11.39 1.65 1.10
C ILE A 35 11.90 1.92 2.53
N GLY A 36 13.10 2.46 2.63
CA GLY A 36 13.78 2.62 3.91
C GLY A 36 13.98 1.28 4.62
N GLY A 37 13.45 1.14 5.83
CA GLY A 37 13.48 -0.10 6.63
C GLY A 37 12.28 -1.04 6.39
N ALA A 38 11.54 -0.87 5.29
CA ALA A 38 10.47 -1.76 4.89
C ALA A 38 10.71 -2.31 3.49
N LYS A 39 10.13 -3.47 3.18
CA LYS A 39 10.13 -4.05 1.84
C LYS A 39 8.72 -4.41 1.40
N ILE A 40 8.42 -4.26 0.11
CA ILE A 40 7.14 -4.72 -0.44
C ILE A 40 7.10 -6.25 -0.36
N SER A 41 6.12 -6.80 0.33
CA SER A 41 5.94 -8.25 0.42
C SER A 41 4.85 -8.77 -0.50
N LYS A 42 3.81 -7.96 -0.75
CA LYS A 42 2.72 -8.30 -1.67
C LYS A 42 1.92 -7.07 -2.09
N THR A 43 1.33 -7.10 -3.27
CA THR A 43 0.31 -6.13 -3.71
C THR A 43 -1.04 -6.80 -3.97
N SER A 44 -2.12 -6.03 -3.92
CA SER A 44 -3.48 -6.54 -4.20
C SER A 44 -3.61 -7.08 -5.62
N GLU A 45 -2.83 -6.56 -6.58
CA GLU A 45 -2.80 -7.05 -7.96
C GLU A 45 -2.26 -8.47 -8.09
N GLN A 46 -1.39 -8.88 -7.16
CA GLN A 46 -0.82 -10.23 -7.11
C GLN A 46 -1.78 -11.26 -6.50
N ILE A 47 -2.96 -10.83 -6.05
CA ILE A 47 -4.03 -11.70 -5.56
C ILE A 47 -4.97 -11.98 -6.73
N ALA A 48 -4.64 -13.00 -7.52
CA ALA A 48 -5.34 -13.31 -8.78
C ALA A 48 -6.87 -13.49 -8.63
N GLU A 49 -7.33 -13.97 -7.47
CA GLU A 49 -8.76 -14.19 -7.19
C GLU A 49 -9.56 -12.91 -6.94
N MET A 50 -8.88 -11.78 -6.74
CA MET A 50 -9.52 -10.51 -6.36
C MET A 50 -9.00 -9.30 -7.13
N SER A 51 -7.99 -9.45 -7.98
CA SER A 51 -7.31 -8.30 -8.61
C SER A 51 -8.25 -7.54 -9.54
N ALA A 52 -9.11 -8.23 -10.28
CA ALA A 52 -10.08 -7.61 -11.19
C ALA A 52 -11.19 -6.88 -10.42
N GLU A 53 -11.77 -7.51 -9.40
CA GLU A 53 -12.84 -6.94 -8.58
C GLU A 53 -12.32 -5.79 -7.71
N ALA A 54 -11.13 -5.93 -7.15
CA ALA A 54 -10.47 -4.89 -6.36
C ALA A 54 -10.20 -3.66 -7.24
N GLN A 55 -9.64 -3.86 -8.44
CA GLN A 55 -9.41 -2.78 -9.38
C GLN A 55 -10.72 -2.11 -9.81
N ALA A 56 -11.76 -2.89 -10.12
CA ALA A 56 -13.08 -2.37 -10.49
C ALA A 56 -13.74 -1.57 -9.35
N ALA A 57 -13.51 -1.98 -8.10
CA ALA A 57 -13.96 -1.27 -6.91
C ALA A 57 -13.07 -0.06 -6.53
N GLY A 58 -12.00 0.21 -7.29
CA GLY A 58 -11.04 1.27 -6.97
C GLY A 58 -10.24 0.99 -5.70
N PHE A 59 -10.13 -0.27 -5.29
CA PHE A 59 -9.41 -0.72 -4.09
C PHE A 59 -8.01 -1.17 -4.44
N TYR A 60 -7.01 -0.52 -3.85
CA TYR A 60 -5.60 -0.91 -3.97
C TYR A 60 -5.00 -1.05 -2.58
N ALA A 61 -4.22 -2.11 -2.36
CA ALA A 61 -3.50 -2.33 -1.12
C ALA A 61 -2.11 -2.90 -1.40
N ILE A 62 -1.17 -2.54 -0.54
CA ILE A 62 0.21 -3.00 -0.61
C ILE A 62 0.67 -3.37 0.78
N ALA A 63 1.39 -4.47 0.91
CA ALA A 63 1.93 -4.96 2.17
C ALA A 63 3.42 -4.66 2.24
N TYR A 64 3.85 -4.08 3.36
CA TYR A 64 5.25 -3.81 3.66
C TYR A 64 5.68 -4.62 4.87
N ASP A 65 6.73 -5.43 4.74
CA ASP A 65 7.38 -6.06 5.88
C ASP A 65 8.42 -5.10 6.44
N VAL A 66 8.23 -4.71 7.69
CA VAL A 66 9.13 -3.82 8.42
C VAL A 66 10.22 -4.66 9.06
N ASP A 67 11.47 -4.28 8.83
CA ASP A 67 12.61 -4.97 9.43
C ASP A 67 12.66 -4.81 10.97
N GLY A 68 13.49 -5.62 11.62
CA GLY A 68 13.70 -5.55 13.07
C GLY A 68 14.35 -4.24 13.56
N SER A 69 14.85 -3.39 12.64
CA SER A 69 15.35 -2.04 12.95
C SER A 69 14.29 -0.95 12.79
N GLY A 70 13.05 -1.33 12.45
CA GLY A 70 11.92 -0.44 12.34
C GLY A 70 11.55 0.27 13.66
N PRO A 71 10.67 1.27 13.59
CA PRO A 71 10.22 1.99 14.78
C PRO A 71 9.52 1.07 15.77
N SER A 72 9.65 1.41 17.06
CA SER A 72 9.03 0.64 18.15
C SER A 72 7.53 0.43 17.90
N GLY A 73 7.09 -0.82 17.99
CA GLY A 73 5.72 -1.24 17.72
C GLY A 73 5.41 -1.64 16.28
N LEU A 74 6.35 -1.43 15.34
CA LEU A 74 6.27 -1.92 13.95
C LEU A 74 7.40 -2.86 13.56
N ALA A 75 8.51 -2.93 14.31
CA ALA A 75 9.59 -3.87 14.06
C ALA A 75 9.07 -5.32 13.91
N ASP A 76 9.54 -6.01 12.86
CA ASP A 76 9.14 -7.37 12.47
C ASP A 76 7.63 -7.54 12.21
N LYS A 77 6.93 -6.46 11.84
CA LYS A 77 5.51 -6.51 11.47
C LYS A 77 5.29 -6.20 10.01
N THR A 78 4.22 -6.75 9.48
CA THR A 78 3.67 -6.36 8.18
C THR A 78 2.67 -5.22 8.37
N VAL A 79 2.84 -4.15 7.60
CA VAL A 79 1.93 -3.00 7.55
C VAL A 79 1.24 -3.00 6.18
N VAL A 80 -0.09 -2.89 6.19
CA VAL A 80 -0.89 -2.93 4.96
C VAL A 80 -1.70 -1.63 4.83
N PRO A 81 -1.14 -0.56 4.25
CA PRO A 81 -1.95 0.57 3.80
C PRO A 81 -2.84 0.15 2.63
N ASN A 82 -4.03 0.73 2.60
CA ASN A 82 -4.98 0.56 1.51
C ASN A 82 -5.58 1.90 1.14
N GLN A 83 -6.01 2.00 -0.11
CA GLN A 83 -6.79 3.10 -0.63
C GLN A 83 -8.04 2.55 -1.31
N THR A 84 -9.13 3.29 -1.16
CA THR A 84 -10.36 3.05 -1.90
C THR A 84 -10.76 4.37 -2.55
N SER A 85 -10.81 4.39 -3.87
CA SER A 85 -11.56 5.43 -4.54
C SER A 85 -13.02 4.99 -4.51
N ARG A 86 -13.88 5.77 -3.85
CA ARG A 86 -15.33 5.58 -3.94
C ARG A 86 -15.80 5.98 -5.34
N ALA A 87 -15.47 5.20 -6.35
CA ALA A 87 -15.74 5.45 -7.77
C ALA A 87 -16.94 4.63 -8.29
N GLY A 88 -17.92 4.32 -7.42
CA GLY A 88 -19.03 3.42 -7.74
C GLY A 88 -20.43 3.84 -7.28
N LEU A 89 -20.64 5.10 -6.86
CA LEU A 89 -21.99 5.65 -6.71
C LEU A 89 -22.25 6.65 -7.84
N THR A 90 -22.38 6.15 -9.07
CA THR A 90 -23.39 6.77 -9.94
C THR A 90 -24.74 6.43 -9.30
N PRO A 91 -25.54 7.41 -8.85
CA PRO A 91 -26.92 7.11 -8.50
C PRO A 91 -27.57 6.46 -9.74
N PRO A 92 -28.38 5.40 -9.58
CA PRO A 92 -29.13 4.88 -10.70
C PRO A 92 -29.93 6.05 -11.29
N LEU A 93 -29.70 6.34 -12.58
CA LEU A 93 -30.58 7.20 -13.34
C LEU A 93 -31.88 6.42 -13.53
N THR A 94 -32.80 6.59 -12.58
CA THR A 94 -34.23 6.27 -12.71
C THR A 94 -35.03 7.40 -12.11
#